data_AF-A0A7K0QR71-F1
#
_entry.id   AF-A0A7K0QR71-F1
#
_cell.length_a   1.000
_cell.length_b   1.000
_cell.length_c   1.000
_cell.angle_alpha   90.00
_cell.angle_beta   90.00
_cell.angle_gamma   90.00
#
_symmetry.space_group_name_H-M   'P 1'
#
loop_
_entity.id
_entity.type
_entity.pdbx_description
1 polymer ?
#
loop_
_entity_poly.entity_id
_entity_poly.type
_entity_poly.pdbx_seq_one_letter_code
_entity_poly.pdbx_strand_id
1 'polypeptide(L)'
;MTQRKIDVRAVLAKVFDTYGKTARVLLPLAILLFLPVAIVSALDGAIFQLLGNILQWIASLWFAGIAVKAVQDVHEDGKLDATPEELLRSVGPVLLPLFLVGIVAGVGVAIGLVLLIVPGIILLVLWSVAAPVVVLENPGVFKALGRSRELVRGNAWQVLGVLIVIVAIMFVAVMVLGSIGAIGDSFVLLFIILLVIAVVLAPLQALVQGVLYFALREAHGEQVLSSPTGVVLGFATPVAPDVPATQAAAPAGFEPPSAPAEPSAPAAFEPPQAPAAPAEPAAPLSAAPEPPAAPAPGPSPEGSPGERPGGSIPPPSA
;
A
#
# COMPACT_ATOMS: atom_id res chain seq x y z
N MET A 1 -3.63 -17.11 -27.61
CA MET A 1 -3.95 -17.32 -26.19
C MET A 1 -5.16 -16.46 -25.85
N THR A 2 -6.30 -17.09 -25.56
CA THR A 2 -7.53 -16.38 -25.18
C THR A 2 -7.36 -15.91 -23.73
N GLN A 3 -7.28 -14.60 -23.52
CA GLN A 3 -7.17 -14.00 -22.18
C GLN A 3 -8.34 -14.45 -21.31
N ARG A 4 -8.06 -14.98 -20.10
CA ARG A 4 -9.10 -15.44 -19.18
C ARG A 4 -9.84 -14.20 -18.63
N LYS A 5 -11.17 -14.29 -18.51
CA LYS A 5 -11.97 -13.20 -17.96
C LYS A 5 -12.06 -13.33 -16.44
N ILE A 6 -11.82 -12.24 -15.71
CA ILE A 6 -12.02 -12.22 -14.24
C ILE A 6 -13.51 -12.28 -13.90
N ASP A 7 -13.85 -12.99 -12.82
CA ASP A 7 -15.21 -13.01 -12.27
C ASP A 7 -15.40 -11.84 -11.28
N VAL A 8 -16.26 -10.89 -11.63
CA VAL A 8 -16.57 -9.70 -10.81
C VAL A 8 -17.05 -10.09 -9.40
N ARG A 9 -17.86 -11.13 -9.28
CA ARG A 9 -18.39 -11.57 -7.98
C ARG A 9 -17.30 -12.18 -7.13
N ALA A 10 -16.43 -13.00 -7.72
CA ALA A 10 -15.30 -13.60 -7.01
C ALA A 10 -14.33 -12.53 -6.50
N VAL A 11 -14.02 -11.53 -7.35
CA VAL A 11 -13.17 -10.40 -6.98
C VAL A 11 -13.78 -9.61 -5.83
N LEU A 12 -15.06 -9.24 -5.90
CA LEU A 12 -15.75 -8.53 -4.82
C LEU A 12 -15.78 -9.33 -3.52
N ALA A 13 -16.13 -10.62 -3.58
CA ALA A 13 -16.12 -11.50 -2.41
C ALA A 13 -14.73 -11.57 -1.78
N LYS A 14 -13.67 -11.63 -2.60
CA LYS A 14 -12.29 -11.62 -2.12
C LYS A 14 -11.90 -10.29 -1.46
N VAL A 15 -12.34 -9.15 -1.99
CA VAL A 15 -12.11 -7.83 -1.37
C VAL A 15 -12.69 -7.80 0.05
N PHE A 16 -13.93 -8.24 0.23
CA PHE A 16 -14.58 -8.25 1.55
C PHE A 16 -13.98 -9.29 2.51
N ASP A 17 -13.60 -10.47 2.01
CA ASP A 17 -12.85 -11.47 2.78
C ASP A 17 -11.51 -10.91 3.28
N THR A 18 -10.73 -10.29 2.40
CA THR A 18 -9.46 -9.65 2.77
C THR A 18 -9.67 -8.49 3.74
N TYR A 19 -10.72 -7.69 3.57
CA TYR A 19 -11.06 -6.61 4.51
C TYR A 19 -11.29 -7.18 5.91
N GLY A 20 -12.11 -8.23 6.05
CA GLY A 20 -12.37 -8.86 7.35
C GLY A 20 -11.11 -9.41 8.01
N LYS A 21 -10.20 -10.01 7.23
CA LYS A 21 -8.93 -10.57 7.72
C LYS A 21 -7.94 -9.51 8.17
N THR A 22 -7.91 -8.37 7.50
CA THR A 22 -6.92 -7.30 7.73
C THR A 22 -7.42 -6.17 8.63
N ALA A 23 -8.72 -6.07 8.89
CA ALA A 23 -9.34 -4.98 9.64
C ALA A 23 -8.69 -4.70 11.00
N ARG A 24 -8.25 -5.75 11.72
CA ARG A 24 -7.59 -5.60 13.04
C ARG A 24 -6.28 -4.83 12.98
N VAL A 25 -5.61 -4.82 11.83
CA VAL A 25 -4.33 -4.11 11.62
C VAL A 25 -4.55 -2.82 10.84
N LEU A 26 -5.35 -2.88 9.76
CA LEU A 26 -5.58 -1.72 8.89
C LEU A 26 -6.42 -0.62 9.55
N LEU A 27 -7.40 -0.95 10.41
CA LEU A 27 -8.23 0.09 11.04
C LEU A 27 -7.45 0.93 12.06
N PRO A 28 -6.69 0.35 13.03
CA PRO A 28 -5.84 1.14 13.91
C PRO A 28 -4.81 1.97 13.14
N LEU A 29 -4.23 1.40 12.08
CA LEU A 29 -3.28 2.11 11.24
C LEU A 29 -3.93 3.26 10.46
N ALA A 30 -5.14 3.06 9.94
CA ALA A 30 -5.92 4.12 9.29
C ALA A 30 -6.24 5.23 10.29
N ILE A 31 -6.64 4.92 11.53
CA ILE A 31 -6.84 5.92 12.58
C ILE A 31 -5.53 6.67 12.85
N LEU A 32 -4.41 5.96 13.01
CA LEU A 32 -3.11 6.56 13.27
C LEU A 32 -2.70 7.56 12.17
N LEU A 33 -2.97 7.23 10.90
CA LEU A 33 -2.63 8.08 9.77
C LEU A 33 -3.62 9.22 9.53
N PHE A 34 -4.94 8.96 9.64
CA PHE A 34 -5.97 9.92 9.27
C PHE A 34 -6.44 10.80 10.43
N LEU A 35 -6.23 10.42 11.70
CA LEU A 35 -6.61 11.27 12.83
C LEU A 35 -5.87 12.62 12.86
N PRO A 36 -4.53 12.69 12.68
CA PRO A 36 -3.83 13.97 12.62
C PRO A 36 -4.32 14.82 11.44
N VAL A 37 -4.59 14.19 10.29
CA VAL A 37 -5.11 14.86 9.11
C VAL A 37 -6.49 15.45 9.40
N ALA A 38 -7.39 14.68 10.02
CA ALA A 38 -8.71 15.13 10.38
C ALA A 38 -8.64 16.32 11.35
N ILE A 39 -7.78 16.27 12.37
CA ILE A 39 -7.59 17.36 13.34
C ILE A 39 -7.17 18.65 12.61
N VAL A 40 -6.16 18.58 11.73
CA VAL A 40 -5.69 19.75 10.98
C VAL A 40 -6.77 20.29 10.05
N SER A 41 -7.48 19.40 9.33
CA SER A 41 -8.56 19.79 8.41
C SER A 41 -9.80 20.36 9.12
N ALA A 42 -9.96 20.09 10.42
CA ALA A 42 -11.06 20.62 11.22
C ALA A 42 -10.81 22.05 11.72
N LEU A 43 -9.57 22.55 11.62
CA LEU A 43 -9.22 23.91 11.97
C LEU A 43 -9.65 24.86 10.84
N ASP A 44 -10.23 26.00 11.21
CA ASP A 44 -10.63 27.02 10.24
C ASP A 44 -9.42 27.83 9.75
N GLY A 45 -9.48 28.24 8.48
CA GLY A 45 -8.46 29.05 7.83
C GLY A 45 -7.78 28.37 6.63
N ALA A 46 -7.47 29.17 5.62
CA ALA A 46 -6.94 28.69 4.34
C ALA A 46 -5.63 27.90 4.49
N ILE A 47 -4.74 28.31 5.40
CA ILE A 47 -3.46 27.62 5.64
C ILE A 47 -3.70 26.20 6.17
N PHE A 48 -4.59 26.04 7.16
CA PHE A 48 -4.90 24.72 7.73
C PHE A 48 -5.61 23.83 6.72
N GLN A 49 -6.49 24.38 5.88
CA GLN A 49 -7.09 23.60 4.79
C GLN A 49 -6.06 23.14 3.76
N LEU A 50 -5.13 24.01 3.37
CA LEU A 50 -4.04 23.63 2.45
C LEU A 50 -3.15 22.56 3.07
N LEU A 51 -2.75 22.73 4.33
CA LEU A 51 -1.95 21.74 5.06
C LEU A 51 -2.70 20.42 5.23
N GLY A 52 -3.98 20.46 5.60
CA GLY A 52 -4.85 19.30 5.72
C GLY A 52 -4.98 18.53 4.40
N ASN A 53 -5.12 19.24 3.27
CA ASN A 53 -5.13 18.62 1.95
C ASN A 53 -3.80 17.95 1.61
N ILE A 54 -2.67 18.60 1.87
CA ILE A 54 -1.34 18.02 1.64
C ILE A 54 -1.13 16.78 2.52
N LEU A 55 -1.45 16.88 3.81
CA LEU A 55 -1.40 15.77 4.76
C LEU A 55 -2.30 14.61 4.32
N GLN A 56 -3.52 14.90 3.88
CA GLN A 56 -4.47 13.90 3.38
C GLN A 56 -3.91 13.16 2.17
N TRP A 57 -3.32 13.89 1.22
CA TRP A 57 -2.68 13.29 0.05
C TRP A 57 -1.52 12.38 0.46
N ILE A 58 -0.64 12.83 1.34
CA ILE A 58 0.51 12.03 1.83
C ILE A 58 0.02 10.79 2.59
N ALA A 59 -0.91 10.95 3.53
CA ALA A 59 -1.48 9.85 4.31
C ALA A 59 -2.15 8.80 3.39
N SER A 60 -2.86 9.26 2.36
CA SER A 60 -3.50 8.37 1.38
C SER A 60 -2.47 7.56 0.58
N LEU A 61 -1.34 8.16 0.19
CA LEU A 61 -0.26 7.48 -0.52
C LEU A 61 0.45 6.44 0.34
N TRP A 62 0.75 6.80 1.60
CA TRP A 62 1.29 5.89 2.58
C TRP A 62 0.35 4.69 2.79
N PHE A 63 -0.92 4.98 3.06
CA PHE A 63 -1.92 3.96 3.32
C PHE A 63 -2.14 3.05 2.11
N ALA A 64 -2.16 3.59 0.89
CA ALA A 64 -2.25 2.81 -0.34
C ALA A 64 -1.07 1.82 -0.48
N GLY A 65 0.16 2.27 -0.22
CA GLY A 65 1.34 1.40 -0.25
C GLY A 65 1.28 0.28 0.79
N ILE A 66 0.87 0.60 2.02
CA ILE A 66 0.74 -0.38 3.11
C ILE A 66 -0.35 -1.39 2.79
N ALA A 67 -1.50 -0.94 2.32
CA ALA A 67 -2.62 -1.81 2.00
C ALA A 67 -2.29 -2.76 0.84
N VAL A 68 -1.52 -2.33 -0.16
CA VAL A 68 -1.06 -3.23 -1.23
C VAL A 68 -0.18 -4.36 -0.66
N LYS A 69 0.77 -4.03 0.22
CA LYS A 69 1.57 -5.07 0.90
C LYS A 69 0.72 -5.97 1.77
N ALA A 70 -0.27 -5.42 2.47
CA ALA A 70 -1.20 -6.23 3.23
C ALA A 70 -2.02 -7.20 2.36
N VAL A 71 -2.40 -6.79 1.14
CA VAL A 71 -3.02 -7.71 0.17
C VAL A 71 -2.03 -8.78 -0.28
N GLN A 72 -0.78 -8.42 -0.53
CA GLN A 72 0.28 -9.37 -0.89
C GLN A 72 0.48 -10.42 0.22
N ASP A 73 0.66 -10.00 1.47
CA ASP A 73 0.86 -10.90 2.61
C ASP A 73 -0.35 -11.83 2.80
N VAL A 74 -1.58 -11.32 2.67
CA VAL A 74 -2.78 -12.16 2.74
C VAL A 74 -2.94 -13.09 1.53
N HIS A 75 -2.40 -12.70 0.38
CA HIS A 75 -2.39 -13.55 -0.81
C HIS A 75 -1.36 -14.67 -0.71
N GLU A 76 -0.17 -14.38 -0.17
CA GLU A 76 0.96 -15.32 -0.03
C GLU A 76 0.80 -16.22 1.20
N ASP A 77 0.59 -15.63 2.39
CA ASP A 77 0.61 -16.34 3.68
C ASP A 77 -0.77 -16.50 4.33
N GLY A 78 -1.82 -15.91 3.74
CA GLY A 78 -3.19 -15.98 4.25
C GLY A 78 -3.46 -15.10 5.48
N LYS A 79 -2.45 -14.40 6.01
CA LYS A 79 -2.51 -13.49 7.16
C LYS A 79 -1.54 -12.34 7.01
N LEU A 80 -1.80 -11.25 7.72
CA LEU A 80 -0.93 -10.08 7.77
C LEU A 80 0.01 -10.21 8.98
N ASP A 81 1.28 -10.55 8.72
CA ASP A 81 2.28 -10.79 9.77
C ASP A 81 3.14 -9.54 10.08
N ALA A 82 3.11 -8.53 9.20
CA ALA A 82 3.94 -7.34 9.35
C ALA A 82 3.45 -6.40 10.47
N THR A 83 4.40 -5.88 11.26
CA THR A 83 4.11 -4.88 12.29
C THR A 83 3.83 -3.51 11.66
N PRO A 84 3.06 -2.63 12.35
CA PRO A 84 2.81 -1.27 11.84
C PRO A 84 4.09 -0.48 11.54
N GLU A 85 5.15 -0.67 12.33
CA GLU A 85 6.42 0.02 12.12
C GLU A 85 7.17 -0.47 10.86
N GLU A 86 7.19 -1.78 10.62
CA GLU A 86 7.77 -2.36 9.41
C GLU A 86 7.02 -1.88 8.17
N LEU A 87 5.69 -1.86 8.22
CA LEU A 87 4.85 -1.38 7.13
C LEU A 87 5.17 0.08 6.80
N LEU A 88 5.26 0.95 7.81
CA LEU A 88 5.61 2.37 7.65
C LEU A 88 7.00 2.57 7.03
N ARG A 89 8.03 1.85 7.50
CA ARG A 89 9.40 1.95 6.95
C ARG A 89 9.48 1.42 5.52
N SER A 90 8.72 0.40 5.21
CA SER A 90 8.80 -0.32 3.93
C SER A 90 8.18 0.45 2.75
N VAL A 91 7.34 1.45 3.02
CA VAL A 91 6.67 2.25 1.99
C VAL A 91 7.46 3.51 1.63
N GLY A 92 8.30 4.01 2.53
CA GLY A 92 9.15 5.20 2.31
C GLY A 92 9.80 5.31 0.91
N PRO A 93 10.50 4.27 0.42
CA PRO A 93 11.18 4.31 -0.88
C PRO A 93 10.23 4.37 -2.09
N VAL A 94 9.01 3.84 -1.97
CA VAL A 94 8.04 3.78 -3.08
C VAL A 94 7.09 4.97 -3.11
N LEU A 95 7.09 5.82 -2.09
CA LEU A 95 6.21 7.01 -2.00
C LEU A 95 6.42 7.99 -3.14
N LEU A 96 7.66 8.29 -3.50
CA LEU A 96 7.94 9.25 -4.56
C LEU A 96 7.48 8.73 -5.93
N PRO A 97 7.81 7.48 -6.35
CA PRO A 97 7.20 6.87 -7.53
C PRO A 97 5.67 6.85 -7.48
N LEU A 98 5.07 6.50 -6.34
CA LEU A 98 3.61 6.41 -6.19
C LEU A 98 2.94 7.78 -6.31
N PHE A 99 3.56 8.81 -5.73
CA PHE A 99 3.14 10.20 -5.86
C PHE A 99 3.18 10.64 -7.33
N LEU A 100 4.31 10.42 -8.02
CA LEU A 100 4.44 10.81 -9.43
C LEU A 100 3.46 10.06 -10.33
N VAL A 101 3.24 8.76 -10.10
CA VAL A 101 2.22 7.99 -10.83
C VAL A 101 0.83 8.53 -10.53
N GLY A 102 0.52 8.86 -9.27
CA GLY A 102 -0.74 9.47 -8.87
C GLY A 102 -1.00 10.81 -9.57
N ILE A 103 0.00 11.67 -9.69
CA ILE A 103 -0.10 12.94 -10.41
C ILE A 103 -0.34 12.71 -11.90
N VAL A 104 0.46 11.88 -12.56
CA VAL A 104 0.31 11.62 -14.01
C VAL A 104 -1.04 10.97 -14.31
N ALA A 105 -1.43 9.96 -13.53
CA ALA A 105 -2.72 9.30 -13.69
C ALA A 105 -3.88 10.25 -13.39
N GLY A 106 -3.81 11.00 -12.29
CA GLY A 106 -4.84 11.94 -11.86
C GLY A 106 -5.07 13.06 -12.89
N VAL A 107 -3.99 13.69 -13.38
CA VAL A 107 -4.07 14.72 -14.42
C VAL A 107 -4.62 14.13 -15.73
N GLY A 108 -4.16 12.95 -16.14
CA GLY A 108 -4.68 12.30 -17.35
C GLY A 108 -6.17 11.98 -17.25
N VAL A 109 -6.62 11.44 -16.12
CA VAL A 109 -8.04 11.14 -15.86
C VAL A 109 -8.85 12.43 -15.80
N ALA A 110 -8.37 13.47 -15.12
CA ALA A 110 -9.07 14.76 -15.00
C ALA A 110 -9.23 15.43 -16.37
N ILE A 111 -8.17 15.51 -17.17
CA ILE A 111 -8.22 16.01 -18.55
C ILE A 111 -9.20 15.16 -19.36
N GLY A 112 -9.11 13.83 -19.25
CA GLY A 112 -10.05 12.91 -19.89
C GLY A 112 -11.49 13.28 -19.57
N LEU A 113 -11.85 13.33 -18.29
CA LEU A 113 -13.21 13.63 -17.82
C LEU A 113 -13.71 15.02 -18.25
N VAL A 114 -12.84 16.04 -18.23
CA VAL A 114 -13.19 17.42 -18.62
C VAL A 114 -13.43 17.53 -20.12
N LEU A 115 -12.59 16.89 -20.95
CA LEU A 115 -12.74 16.93 -22.40
C LEU A 115 -13.96 16.10 -22.82
N LEU A 116 -14.06 14.85 -22.34
CA LEU A 116 -15.19 13.95 -22.57
C LEU A 116 -15.27 12.91 -21.44
N ILE A 117 -16.45 12.72 -20.85
CA ILE A 117 -16.63 11.77 -19.72
C ILE A 117 -16.10 10.35 -20.06
N VAL A 118 -16.32 9.88 -21.30
CA VAL A 118 -15.94 8.53 -21.75
C VAL A 118 -14.42 8.27 -21.69
N PRO A 119 -13.53 9.07 -22.32
CA PRO A 119 -12.09 8.85 -22.19
C PRO A 119 -11.57 8.98 -20.76
N GLY A 120 -12.16 9.85 -19.93
CA GLY A 120 -11.82 9.92 -18.50
C GLY A 120 -12.07 8.59 -17.77
N ILE A 121 -13.24 7.98 -17.99
CA ILE A 121 -13.58 6.66 -17.42
C ILE A 121 -12.63 5.58 -17.96
N ILE A 122 -12.30 5.60 -19.25
CA ILE A 122 -11.37 4.63 -19.84
C ILE A 122 -10.00 4.73 -19.16
N LEU A 123 -9.45 5.93 -18.98
CA LEU A 123 -8.16 6.12 -18.30
C LEU A 123 -8.21 5.65 -16.84
N LEU A 124 -9.31 5.94 -16.13
CA LEU A 124 -9.53 5.49 -14.76
C LEU A 124 -9.47 3.96 -14.67
N VAL A 125 -10.16 3.27 -15.59
CA VAL A 125 -10.15 1.80 -15.67
C VAL A 125 -8.76 1.27 -15.97
N LEU A 126 -8.08 1.83 -16.97
CA LEU A 126 -6.75 1.37 -17.40
C LEU A 126 -5.65 1.59 -16.33
N TRP A 127 -5.79 2.60 -15.48
CA TRP A 127 -4.82 2.92 -14.42
C TRP A 127 -5.27 2.53 -13.01
N SER A 128 -6.38 1.80 -12.90
CA SER A 128 -6.95 1.36 -11.62
C SER A 128 -5.99 0.53 -10.75
N VAL A 129 -5.05 -0.19 -11.36
CA VAL A 129 -4.04 -1.03 -10.70
C VAL A 129 -2.62 -0.46 -10.84
N ALA A 130 -2.46 0.83 -11.16
CA ALA A 130 -1.13 1.43 -11.29
C ALA A 130 -0.40 1.48 -9.93
N ALA A 131 -1.10 1.76 -8.84
CA ALA A 131 -0.54 1.79 -7.49
C ALA A 131 0.12 0.45 -7.09
N PRO A 132 -0.57 -0.71 -7.16
CA PRO A 132 0.05 -1.98 -6.85
C PRO A 132 1.20 -2.35 -7.80
N VAL A 133 1.13 -1.97 -9.09
CA VAL A 133 2.27 -2.16 -10.02
C VAL A 133 3.50 -1.38 -9.55
N VAL A 134 3.35 -0.14 -9.08
CA VAL A 134 4.48 0.65 -8.54
C VAL A 134 5.09 -0.04 -7.32
N VAL A 135 4.25 -0.44 -6.37
CA VAL A 135 4.70 -0.98 -5.08
C VAL A 135 5.36 -2.34 -5.25
N LEU A 136 4.80 -3.20 -6.10
CA LEU A 136 5.20 -4.60 -6.23
C LEU A 136 6.24 -4.83 -7.34
N GLU A 137 6.13 -4.12 -8.47
CA GLU A 137 7.00 -4.36 -9.63
C GLU A 137 8.12 -3.30 -9.77
N ASN A 138 8.00 -2.16 -9.08
CA ASN A 138 8.97 -1.05 -9.12
C ASN A 138 9.48 -0.65 -10.53
N PRO A 139 8.64 -0.60 -11.59
CA PRO A 139 9.15 -0.44 -12.96
C PRO A 139 9.49 1.02 -13.31
N GLY A 140 9.18 1.98 -12.44
CA GLY A 140 9.22 3.43 -12.70
C GLY A 140 7.88 3.98 -13.21
N VAL A 141 7.73 5.31 -13.20
CA VAL A 141 6.43 6.01 -13.32
C VAL A 141 5.64 5.66 -14.60
N PHE A 142 6.21 5.94 -15.78
CA PHE A 142 5.51 5.70 -17.05
C PHE A 142 5.36 4.21 -17.37
N LYS A 143 6.35 3.40 -16.99
CA LYS A 143 6.28 1.94 -17.18
C LYS A 143 5.18 1.33 -16.30
N ALA A 144 4.95 1.83 -15.09
CA ALA A 144 3.87 1.38 -14.23
C ALA A 144 2.49 1.63 -14.85
N LEU A 145 2.28 2.79 -15.48
CA LEU A 145 1.03 3.11 -16.19
C LEU A 145 0.82 2.23 -17.42
N GLY A 146 1.89 1.99 -18.20
CA GLY A 146 1.86 1.08 -19.34
C GLY A 146 1.50 -0.34 -18.90
N ARG A 147 2.16 -0.83 -17.86
CA ARG A 147 1.94 -2.14 -17.27
C ARG A 147 0.54 -2.31 -16.68
N SER A 148 0.01 -1.31 -15.99
CA SER A 148 -1.39 -1.31 -15.53
C SER A 148 -2.37 -1.46 -16.70
N ARG A 149 -2.15 -0.71 -17.79
CA ARG A 149 -2.96 -0.83 -19.00
C ARG A 149 -2.87 -2.21 -19.63
N GLU A 150 -1.69 -2.83 -19.63
CA GLU A 150 -1.48 -4.18 -20.16
C GLU A 150 -2.26 -5.23 -19.36
N LEU A 151 -2.21 -5.16 -18.03
CA LEU A 151 -2.94 -6.06 -17.12
C LEU A 151 -4.47 -5.92 -17.25
N VAL A 152 -4.97 -4.70 -17.46
CA VAL A 152 -6.41 -4.45 -17.61
C VAL A 152 -6.92 -4.86 -19.00
N ARG A 153 -6.02 -5.01 -20.00
CA ARG A 153 -6.40 -5.25 -21.39
C ARG A 153 -7.12 -6.59 -21.55
N GLY A 154 -8.36 -6.55 -22.03
CA GLY A 154 -9.21 -7.74 -22.19
C GLY A 154 -10.16 -7.99 -21.01
N ASN A 155 -9.96 -7.28 -19.89
CA ASN A 155 -10.78 -7.35 -18.68
C ASN A 155 -11.39 -5.99 -18.27
N ALA A 156 -11.28 -4.96 -19.12
CA ALA A 156 -11.72 -3.59 -18.81
C ALA A 156 -13.19 -3.48 -18.37
N TRP A 157 -14.10 -4.25 -18.96
CA TRP A 157 -15.52 -4.24 -18.58
C TRP A 157 -15.76 -4.84 -17.19
N GLN A 158 -15.01 -5.87 -16.83
CA GLN A 158 -15.10 -6.52 -15.53
C GLN A 158 -14.46 -5.66 -14.45
N VAL A 159 -13.30 -5.05 -14.75
CA VAL A 159 -12.69 -4.02 -13.90
C VAL A 159 -13.68 -2.88 -13.66
N LEU A 160 -14.29 -2.35 -14.72
CA LEU A 160 -15.30 -1.30 -14.61
C LEU A 160 -16.48 -1.75 -13.73
N GLY A 161 -16.97 -2.98 -13.90
CA GLY A 161 -18.05 -3.55 -13.08
C GLY A 161 -17.69 -3.59 -11.58
N VAL A 162 -16.49 -4.07 -11.23
CA VAL A 162 -15.99 -4.06 -9.85
C VAL A 162 -15.93 -2.64 -9.30
N LEU A 163 -15.36 -1.71 -10.07
CA LEU A 163 -15.23 -0.30 -9.67
C LEU A 163 -16.59 0.36 -9.46
N ILE A 164 -17.56 0.16 -10.35
CA ILE A 164 -18.91 0.71 -10.21
C ILE A 164 -19.57 0.21 -8.93
N VAL A 165 -19.50 -1.10 -8.65
CA VAL A 165 -20.11 -1.68 -7.44
C VAL A 165 -19.48 -1.11 -6.18
N ILE A 166 -18.15 -1.07 -6.12
CA ILE A 166 -17.44 -0.51 -4.96
C ILE A 166 -17.74 0.98 -4.79
N VAL A 167 -17.71 1.76 -5.86
CA VAL A 167 -18.02 3.19 -5.82
C VAL A 167 -19.46 3.41 -5.37
N ALA A 168 -20.42 2.60 -5.83
CA ALA A 168 -21.80 2.68 -5.37
C ALA A 168 -21.93 2.38 -3.87
N ILE A 169 -21.24 1.36 -3.36
CA ILE A 169 -21.22 1.02 -1.92
C ILE A 169 -20.63 2.17 -1.11
N MET A 170 -19.47 2.70 -1.54
CA MET A 170 -18.82 3.84 -0.88
C MET A 170 -19.71 5.08 -0.92
N PHE A 171 -20.34 5.37 -2.06
CA PHE A 171 -21.23 6.51 -2.22
C PHE A 171 -22.44 6.41 -1.26
N VAL A 172 -23.09 5.24 -1.19
CA VAL A 172 -24.19 5.02 -0.24
C VAL A 172 -23.71 5.17 1.20
N ALA A 173 -22.55 4.63 1.56
CA ALA A 173 -21.99 4.79 2.90
C ALA A 173 -21.74 6.26 3.25
N VAL A 174 -21.15 7.04 2.33
CA VAL A 174 -20.93 8.48 2.53
C VAL A 174 -22.25 9.24 2.66
N MET A 175 -23.25 8.94 1.82
CA MET A 175 -24.56 9.59 1.90
C MET A 175 -25.27 9.29 3.22
N VAL A 176 -25.28 8.03 3.65
CA VAL A 176 -25.91 7.61 4.91
C VAL A 176 -25.21 8.25 6.10
N LEU A 177 -23.89 8.07 6.23
CA LEU A 177 -23.14 8.63 7.36
C LEU A 177 -23.16 10.17 7.34
N GLY A 178 -23.00 10.78 6.16
CA GLY A 178 -23.05 12.22 5.98
C GLY A 178 -24.40 12.83 6.34
N SER A 179 -25.52 12.15 6.05
CA SER A 179 -26.85 12.61 6.44
C SER A 179 -27.04 12.72 7.96
N ILE A 180 -26.44 11.81 8.73
CA ILE A 180 -26.45 11.85 10.20
C ILE A 180 -25.72 13.11 10.70
N GLY A 181 -24.60 13.45 10.05
CA GLY A 181 -23.81 14.64 10.37
C GLY A 181 -24.54 15.93 10.00
N ALA A 182 -25.27 15.94 8.89
CA ALA A 182 -26.00 17.11 8.42
C ALA A 182 -27.23 17.46 9.28
N ILE A 183 -27.82 16.47 9.97
CA ILE A 183 -28.95 16.69 10.89
C ILE A 183 -28.46 17.29 12.22
N GLY A 184 -27.22 16.99 12.62
CA GLY A 184 -26.67 17.50 13.87
C GLY A 184 -25.97 18.84 13.71
N ASP A 185 -26.32 19.83 14.54
CA ASP A 185 -25.59 21.11 14.63
C ASP A 185 -24.35 20.99 15.55
N SER A 186 -23.64 19.85 15.46
CA SER A 186 -22.50 19.54 16.31
C SER A 186 -21.25 19.32 15.47
N PHE A 187 -20.30 20.26 15.60
CA PHE A 187 -18.98 20.14 15.00
C PHE A 187 -18.29 18.81 15.37
N VAL A 188 -18.41 18.38 16.63
CA VAL A 188 -17.82 17.12 17.11
C VAL A 188 -18.45 15.91 16.41
N LEU A 189 -19.78 15.91 16.22
CA LEU A 189 -20.46 14.83 15.51
C LEU A 189 -20.01 14.75 14.05
N LEU A 190 -19.96 15.89 13.36
CA LEU A 190 -19.51 15.97 11.97
C LEU A 190 -18.05 15.52 11.84
N PHE A 191 -17.17 15.96 12.75
CA PHE A 191 -15.78 15.53 12.80
C PHE A 191 -15.64 14.01 12.94
N ILE A 192 -16.35 13.41 13.91
CA ILE A 192 -16.32 11.96 14.14
C ILE A 192 -16.82 11.21 12.90
N ILE A 193 -17.90 11.67 12.29
CA ILE A 193 -18.46 11.04 11.09
C ILE A 193 -17.47 11.07 9.92
N LEU A 194 -16.85 12.22 9.65
CA LEU A 194 -15.84 12.34 8.59
C LEU A 194 -14.63 11.44 8.85
N LEU A 195 -14.17 11.37 10.11
CA LEU A 195 -13.08 10.48 10.50
C LEU A 195 -13.46 9.01 10.31
N VAL A 196 -14.66 8.60 10.72
CA VAL A 196 -15.16 7.23 10.54
C VAL A 196 -15.24 6.88 9.05
N ILE A 197 -15.75 7.78 8.22
CA ILE A 197 -15.79 7.58 6.75
C ILE A 197 -14.37 7.35 6.23
N ALA A 198 -13.41 8.21 6.57
CA ALA A 198 -12.03 8.08 6.11
C ALA A 198 -11.39 6.76 6.55
N VAL A 199 -11.54 6.40 7.83
CA VAL A 199 -10.94 5.19 8.44
C VAL A 199 -11.54 3.91 7.87
N VAL A 200 -12.84 3.87 7.61
CA VAL A 200 -13.54 2.67 7.14
C VAL A 200 -13.37 2.48 5.63
N LEU A 201 -13.44 3.57 4.85
CA LEU A 201 -13.44 3.50 3.40
C LEU A 201 -12.04 3.44 2.78
N ALA A 202 -11.01 4.01 3.42
CA ALA A 202 -9.64 3.96 2.90
C ALA A 202 -9.12 2.53 2.70
N PRO A 203 -9.25 1.59 3.66
CA PRO A 203 -8.87 0.18 3.46
C PRO A 203 -9.63 -0.44 2.28
N LEU A 204 -10.93 -0.19 2.16
CA LEU A 204 -11.74 -0.77 1.10
C LEU A 204 -11.22 -0.35 -0.29
N GLN A 205 -10.93 0.94 -0.48
CA GLN A 205 -10.42 1.47 -1.76
C GLN A 205 -9.08 0.84 -2.15
N ALA A 206 -8.15 0.71 -1.20
CA ALA A 206 -6.83 0.16 -1.48
C ALA A 206 -6.85 -1.36 -1.70
N LEU A 207 -7.67 -2.10 -0.94
CA LEU A 207 -7.84 -3.55 -1.11
C LEU A 207 -8.40 -3.88 -2.49
N VAL A 208 -9.32 -3.07 -3.01
CA VAL A 208 -9.86 -3.24 -4.38
C VAL A 208 -8.74 -3.18 -5.41
N GLN A 209 -7.81 -2.22 -5.29
CA GLN A 209 -6.69 -2.10 -6.22
C GLN A 209 -5.76 -3.31 -6.14
N GLY A 210 -5.38 -3.73 -4.92
CA GLY A 210 -4.51 -4.89 -4.72
C GLY A 210 -5.14 -6.20 -5.21
N VAL A 211 -6.38 -6.49 -4.83
CA VAL A 211 -7.06 -7.73 -5.25
C VAL A 211 -7.26 -7.75 -6.76
N LEU A 212 -7.62 -6.62 -7.36
CA LEU A 212 -7.77 -6.53 -8.81
C LEU A 212 -6.43 -6.73 -9.54
N TYR A 213 -5.33 -6.22 -8.99
CA TYR A 213 -3.99 -6.48 -9.53
C TYR A 213 -3.67 -7.97 -9.59
N PHE A 214 -3.84 -8.70 -8.48
CA PHE A 214 -3.58 -10.14 -8.43
C PHE A 214 -4.54 -10.91 -9.36
N ALA A 215 -5.83 -10.57 -9.35
CA ALA A 215 -6.82 -11.21 -10.23
C ALA A 215 -6.51 -11.03 -11.72
N LEU A 216 -6.05 -9.83 -12.13
CA LEU A 216 -5.65 -9.56 -13.51
C LEU A 216 -4.35 -10.28 -13.89
N ARG A 217 -3.38 -10.32 -12.98
CA ARG A 217 -2.11 -11.02 -13.17
C ARG A 217 -2.33 -12.52 -13.39
N GLU A 218 -3.18 -13.14 -12.56
CA GLU A 218 -3.59 -14.53 -12.73
C GLU A 218 -4.38 -14.78 -14.03
N ALA A 219 -5.25 -13.85 -14.42
CA ALA A 219 -5.99 -13.94 -15.68
C ALA A 219 -5.07 -13.94 -16.92
N HIS A 220 -3.91 -13.28 -16.80
CA HIS A 220 -2.84 -13.28 -17.79
C HIS A 220 -1.89 -14.48 -17.69
N GLY A 221 -2.11 -15.40 -16.74
CA GLY A 221 -1.28 -16.59 -16.54
C GLY A 221 0.10 -16.30 -15.94
N GLU A 222 0.30 -15.08 -15.41
CA GLU A 222 1.54 -14.71 -14.77
C GLU A 222 1.52 -15.25 -13.33
N GLN A 223 2.08 -16.44 -13.11
CA GLN A 223 2.21 -16.99 -11.76
C GLN A 223 3.07 -16.07 -10.90
N VAL A 224 2.55 -15.71 -9.72
CA VAL A 224 3.41 -15.37 -8.59
C VAL A 224 4.13 -16.68 -8.23
N LEU A 225 5.45 -16.63 -8.11
CA LEU A 225 6.32 -17.80 -7.92
C LEU A 225 5.70 -18.85 -6.98
N SER A 226 5.64 -20.09 -7.48
CA SER A 226 4.96 -21.24 -6.90
C SER A 226 5.13 -21.38 -5.38
N SER A 227 4.02 -21.41 -4.64
CA SER A 227 3.98 -22.05 -3.32
C SER A 227 3.94 -23.58 -3.50
N PRO A 228 4.68 -24.36 -2.69
CA PRO A 228 4.70 -25.84 -2.77
C PRO A 228 3.34 -26.53 -2.52
N THR A 229 2.33 -25.77 -2.10
CA THR A 229 1.07 -26.31 -1.56
C THR A 229 -0.09 -26.30 -2.57
N GLY A 230 0.10 -25.87 -3.81
CA GLY A 230 -0.87 -26.12 -4.89
C GLY A 230 -2.29 -25.59 -4.64
N VAL A 231 -2.46 -24.51 -3.88
CA VAL A 231 -3.78 -23.86 -3.74
C VAL A 231 -3.96 -22.90 -4.90
N VAL A 232 -4.66 -23.36 -5.94
CA VAL A 232 -5.18 -22.50 -7.01
C VAL A 232 -6.33 -21.70 -6.42
N LEU A 233 -6.10 -20.45 -6.01
CA LEU A 233 -7.16 -19.56 -5.59
C LEU A 233 -7.94 -19.13 -6.84
N GLY A 234 -9.14 -19.70 -7.02
CA GLY A 234 -9.94 -19.51 -8.21
C GLY A 234 -10.46 -18.08 -8.37
N PHE A 235 -9.74 -17.24 -9.14
CA PHE A 235 -10.27 -15.98 -9.66
C PHE A 235 -10.97 -16.12 -11.02
N ALA A 236 -10.99 -17.33 -11.58
CA ALA A 236 -11.65 -17.59 -12.83
C ALA A 236 -12.32 -18.97 -12.88
N THR A 237 -13.41 -19.04 -13.66
CA THR A 237 -14.23 -20.24 -13.85
C THR A 237 -13.37 -21.45 -14.23
N PRO A 238 -13.47 -22.59 -13.53
CA PRO A 238 -12.77 -23.80 -13.92
C PRO A 238 -13.26 -24.20 -15.31
N VAL A 239 -12.39 -24.09 -16.31
CA VAL A 239 -12.57 -24.80 -17.57
C VAL A 239 -11.70 -26.03 -17.42
N ALA A 240 -12.34 -27.20 -17.37
CA ALA A 240 -11.62 -28.47 -17.47
C ALA A 240 -10.69 -28.38 -18.69
N PRO A 241 -9.43 -28.79 -18.59
CA PRO A 241 -8.57 -28.79 -19.76
C PRO A 241 -9.25 -29.65 -20.83
N ASP A 242 -9.55 -29.06 -21.98
CA ASP A 242 -9.83 -29.80 -23.21
C ASP A 242 -8.53 -30.50 -23.62
N VAL A 243 -8.16 -31.53 -22.87
CA VAL A 243 -7.25 -32.55 -23.33
C VAL A 243 -8.10 -33.40 -24.26
N PRO A 244 -7.89 -33.38 -25.59
CA PRO A 244 -8.49 -34.41 -26.42
C PRO A 244 -8.08 -35.75 -25.83
N ALA A 245 -9.07 -36.62 -25.57
CA ALA A 245 -8.87 -37.94 -25.02
C ALA A 245 -8.14 -38.84 -26.05
N THR A 246 -6.87 -38.56 -26.27
CA THR A 246 -5.96 -39.49 -26.91
C THR A 246 -5.55 -40.46 -25.82
N GLN A 247 -6.15 -41.64 -25.89
CA GLN A 247 -5.83 -42.83 -25.10
C GLN A 247 -4.31 -42.97 -24.91
N ALA A 248 -3.83 -42.71 -23.70
CA ALA A 248 -2.58 -43.30 -23.24
C ALA A 248 -2.90 -44.74 -22.80
N ALA A 249 -3.18 -45.61 -23.78
CA ALA A 249 -3.10 -47.04 -23.56
C ALA A 249 -1.62 -47.36 -23.35
N ALA A 250 -1.26 -47.74 -22.11
CA ALA A 250 0.06 -48.28 -21.82
C ALA A 250 0.31 -49.50 -22.72
N PRO A 251 1.49 -49.65 -23.35
CA PRO A 251 1.81 -50.89 -24.04
C PRO A 251 1.86 -52.02 -23.02
N ALA A 252 1.08 -53.08 -23.25
CA ALA A 252 1.11 -54.30 -22.46
C ALA A 252 2.51 -54.93 -22.56
N GLY A 253 3.19 -55.10 -21.43
CA GLY A 253 4.47 -55.82 -21.38
C GLY A 253 5.58 -55.21 -20.52
N PHE A 254 5.33 -54.13 -19.76
CA PHE A 254 6.34 -53.62 -18.82
C PHE A 254 6.12 -54.22 -17.43
N GLU A 255 6.89 -55.27 -17.11
CA GLU A 255 7.05 -55.77 -15.75
C GLU A 255 7.94 -54.78 -14.99
N PRO A 256 7.50 -54.18 -13.87
CA PRO A 256 8.34 -53.27 -13.11
C PRO A 256 9.51 -54.03 -12.49
N PRO A 257 10.76 -53.52 -12.53
CA PRO A 257 11.87 -54.17 -11.85
C PRO A 257 11.63 -54.17 -10.33
N SER A 258 11.88 -55.33 -9.71
CA SER A 258 11.84 -55.51 -8.26
C SER A 258 12.63 -54.41 -7.55
N ALA A 259 11.99 -53.79 -6.56
CA ALA A 259 12.59 -52.74 -5.74
C ALA A 259 13.97 -53.16 -5.19
N PRO A 260 15.00 -52.31 -5.24
CA PRO A 260 16.24 -52.55 -4.51
C PRO A 260 15.93 -52.62 -3.00
N ALA A 261 16.54 -53.59 -2.32
CA ALA A 261 16.44 -53.75 -0.87
C ALA A 261 16.82 -52.45 -0.13
N GLU A 262 16.04 -52.13 0.90
CA GLU A 262 16.30 -50.98 1.79
C GLU A 262 17.74 -51.00 2.32
N PRO A 263 18.48 -49.87 2.26
CA PRO A 263 19.71 -49.75 3.01
C PRO A 263 19.38 -49.69 4.50
N SER A 264 20.06 -50.54 5.26
CA SER A 264 19.97 -50.61 6.72
C SER A 264 20.30 -49.26 7.36
N ALA A 265 19.52 -48.87 8.37
CA ALA A 265 19.69 -47.62 9.09
C ALA A 265 21.14 -47.41 9.57
N PRO A 266 21.77 -46.24 9.32
CA PRO A 266 23.02 -45.92 9.96
C PRO A 266 22.80 -45.61 11.45
N ALA A 267 23.76 -46.04 12.26
CA ALA A 267 23.78 -45.96 13.72
C ALA A 267 23.50 -44.55 14.27
N ALA A 268 22.94 -44.51 15.49
CA ALA A 268 22.66 -43.32 16.25
C ALA A 268 23.82 -42.32 16.23
N PHE A 269 23.54 -41.10 15.80
CA PHE A 269 24.49 -40.00 15.80
C PHE A 269 24.74 -39.56 17.24
N GLU A 270 25.92 -39.89 17.78
CA GLU A 270 26.41 -39.34 19.03
C GLU A 270 26.92 -37.91 18.75
N PRO A 271 26.36 -36.87 19.40
CA PRO A 271 26.77 -35.49 19.11
C PRO A 271 28.22 -35.26 19.57
N PRO A 272 29.06 -34.55 18.77
CA PRO A 272 30.42 -34.23 19.17
C PRO A 272 30.43 -33.34 20.42
N GLN A 273 31.31 -33.67 21.38
CA GLN A 273 31.57 -32.85 22.56
C GLN A 273 31.96 -31.42 22.16
N ALA A 274 31.33 -30.45 22.81
CA ALA A 274 31.59 -29.03 22.59
C ALA A 274 33.08 -28.69 22.82
N PRO A 275 33.74 -27.97 21.90
CA PRO A 275 35.04 -27.38 22.17
C PRO A 275 34.94 -26.39 23.33
N ALA A 276 35.91 -26.43 24.25
CA ALA A 276 36.03 -25.52 25.39
C ALA A 276 35.95 -24.05 24.95
N ALA A 277 35.27 -23.25 25.77
CA ALA A 277 35.07 -21.82 25.57
C ALA A 277 36.39 -21.09 25.24
N PRO A 278 36.41 -20.22 24.21
CA PRO A 278 37.49 -19.25 24.06
C PRO A 278 37.47 -18.28 25.25
N ALA A 279 38.64 -18.05 25.83
CA ALA A 279 38.87 -17.14 26.95
C ALA A 279 38.33 -15.72 26.66
N GLU A 280 37.88 -15.07 27.73
CA GLU A 280 37.53 -13.64 27.82
C GLU A 280 38.35 -12.75 26.88
N PRO A 281 37.71 -11.90 26.08
CA PRO A 281 38.39 -10.75 25.51
C PRO A 281 38.78 -9.81 26.64
N ALA A 282 40.08 -9.53 26.74
CA ALA A 282 40.66 -8.58 27.67
C ALA A 282 39.93 -7.22 27.67
N ALA A 283 39.87 -6.63 28.85
CA ALA A 283 39.35 -5.28 29.11
C ALA A 283 39.82 -4.26 28.05
N PRO A 284 38.96 -3.31 27.64
CA PRO A 284 39.39 -2.23 26.79
C PRO A 284 40.47 -1.41 27.52
N LEU A 285 41.62 -1.27 26.86
CA LEU A 285 42.70 -0.35 27.21
C LEU A 285 42.13 1.03 27.54
N SER A 286 42.59 1.58 28.67
CA SER A 286 42.33 2.94 29.12
C SER A 286 42.36 3.94 27.97
N ALA A 287 41.34 4.77 27.92
CA ALA A 287 41.29 5.98 27.13
C ALA A 287 42.60 6.77 27.27
N ALA A 288 43.20 7.11 26.12
CA ALA A 288 44.22 8.15 26.05
C ALA A 288 43.59 9.49 26.51
N PRO A 289 44.32 10.35 27.24
CA PRO A 289 43.78 11.61 27.73
C PRO A 289 43.41 12.56 26.59
N GLU A 290 42.23 13.15 26.70
CA GLU A 290 41.71 14.22 25.85
C GLU A 290 42.70 15.41 25.78
N PRO A 291 42.95 16.00 24.59
CA PRO A 291 43.61 17.29 24.50
C PRO A 291 42.70 18.40 25.08
N PRO A 292 43.25 19.41 25.77
CA PRO A 292 42.46 20.41 26.49
C PRO A 292 41.57 21.23 25.55
N ALA A 293 40.34 21.46 26.00
CA ALA A 293 39.33 22.27 25.35
C ALA A 293 39.85 23.68 25.04
N ALA A 294 39.62 24.14 23.81
CA ALA A 294 39.80 25.52 23.42
C ALA A 294 38.85 26.44 24.23
N PRO A 295 39.31 27.62 24.71
CA PRO A 295 38.49 28.51 25.51
C PRO A 295 37.34 29.10 24.68
N ALA A 296 36.17 29.18 25.31
CA ALA A 296 34.97 29.79 24.75
C ALA A 296 35.22 31.26 24.35
N PRO A 297 34.63 31.74 23.24
CA PRO A 297 34.64 33.17 22.94
C PRO A 297 33.82 33.91 24.01
N GLY A 298 34.48 34.84 24.70
CA GLY A 298 33.89 35.68 25.73
C GLY A 298 32.83 36.65 25.18
N PRO A 299 32.03 37.27 26.08
CA PRO A 299 30.99 38.21 25.69
C PRO A 299 31.60 39.43 25.00
N SER A 300 31.01 39.83 23.86
CA SER A 300 31.38 41.05 23.13
C SER A 300 31.15 42.29 24.01
N PRO A 301 32.02 43.31 23.89
CA PRO A 301 32.03 44.44 24.81
C PRO A 301 30.90 45.44 24.54
N GLU A 302 30.42 46.02 25.64
CA GLU A 302 29.63 47.23 25.72
C GLU A 302 30.11 48.33 24.75
N GLY A 303 29.20 48.78 23.89
CA GLY A 303 29.32 50.05 23.17
C GLY A 303 28.74 51.19 24.01
N SER A 304 29.62 52.10 24.43
CA SER A 304 29.33 53.34 25.16
C SER A 304 28.32 54.28 24.47
N PRO A 305 27.70 55.21 25.24
CA PRO A 305 26.63 56.08 24.78
C PRO A 305 27.16 57.26 23.93
N GLY A 306 26.62 57.40 22.72
CA GLY A 306 26.82 58.54 21.84
C GLY A 306 25.71 59.58 22.00
N GLU A 307 26.09 60.78 22.39
CA GLU A 307 25.26 61.98 22.54
C GLU A 307 24.75 62.58 21.20
N ARG A 308 23.45 62.92 21.18
CA ARG A 308 22.77 64.12 20.60
C ARG A 308 22.67 64.30 19.06
N PRO A 309 21.83 65.22 18.52
CA PRO A 309 20.60 65.89 19.03
C PRO A 309 19.39 65.93 18.02
N GLY A 310 18.18 66.20 18.51
CA GLY A 310 17.25 67.20 17.95
C GLY A 310 16.44 66.94 16.65
N GLY A 311 15.11 67.07 16.77
CA GLY A 311 14.16 67.39 15.68
C GLY A 311 13.58 66.17 14.93
N SER A 312 12.33 66.09 14.48
CA SER A 312 11.24 67.07 14.39
C SER A 312 9.91 66.30 14.20
N ILE A 313 8.83 66.95 14.62
CA ILE A 313 7.41 66.58 14.60
C ILE A 313 6.89 66.24 13.17
N PRO A 314 5.96 65.29 12.98
CA PRO A 314 5.25 65.09 11.70
C PRO A 314 4.03 66.02 11.57
N PRO A 315 3.67 66.53 10.38
CA PRO A 315 2.36 67.16 10.17
C PRO A 315 1.27 66.11 9.82
N PRO A 316 -0.01 66.44 10.08
CA PRO A 316 -1.14 65.57 9.81
C PRO A 316 -1.67 65.72 8.38
N SER A 317 -2.53 64.74 8.04
CA SER A 317 -3.29 64.56 6.82
C SER A 317 -4.12 65.77 6.37
N ALA A 318 -4.10 66.02 5.06
CA ALA A 318 -5.21 66.51 4.23
C ALA A 318 -4.91 66.16 2.77
#